data_AF-A0A7Y5SRN7-F1
#
_entry.id   AF-A0A7Y5SRN7-F1
#
_cell.length_a   1.000
_cell.length_b   1.000
_cell.length_c   1.000
_cell.angle_alpha   90.00
_cell.angle_beta   90.00
_cell.angle_gamma   90.00
#
_symmetry.space_group_name_H-M   'P 1'
#
loop_
_entity.id
_entity.type
_entity.pdbx_description
1 polymer ?
#
loop_
_entity_poly.entity_id
_entity_poly.type
_entity_poly.pdbx_seq_one_letter_code
_entity_poly.pdbx_strand_id
1 'polypeptide(L)'
;MELLAGQHAGAADLADAFLRSLTAGTHARFDDDRLFAHRLGNLFEAWLDWSPVRPPAELPSQVEYLPHAQLLVRRTARCHTVISAARGGVFKHHGTATPPVTDAGLVLETTDHRIAVSQCHDRGRPVELLPGDSQAPAGLSVAGDLCWSRFETATPLKQAIFHLGMCTLGRWCRTLVRRVLQKRLITGRSRAPVRFTRRFEFLPERGPLGAPTLRVTDTIELTSPSIRVARMAYGTDFEAAYVAAAGGYEESVLQPWTDLGQHVEQLNTRRRVTVVREL
;
A
#
# COMPACT_ATOMS: atom_id res chain seq x y z
N MET A 1 16.35 11.38 19.29
CA MET A 1 15.00 10.86 19.62
C MET A 1 15.27 9.50 20.20
N GLU A 2 15.18 9.37 21.52
CA GLU A 2 15.48 8.11 22.22
C GLU A 2 14.35 7.09 21.96
N LEU A 3 14.71 5.87 21.57
CA LEU A 3 13.84 4.71 21.42
C LEU A 3 13.53 4.04 22.77
N LEU A 4 14.42 4.11 23.77
CA LEU A 4 14.22 3.51 25.12
C LEU A 4 14.07 1.98 25.12
N ALA A 5 14.88 1.25 24.34
CA ALA A 5 14.75 -0.21 24.18
C ALA A 5 14.86 -1.01 25.49
N GLY A 6 15.65 -0.54 26.46
CA GLY A 6 15.76 -1.19 27.77
C GLY A 6 14.50 -1.10 28.63
N GLN A 7 13.54 -0.25 28.28
CA GLN A 7 12.35 0.05 29.08
C GLN A 7 11.04 -0.39 28.39
N HIS A 8 10.99 -0.36 27.05
CA HIS A 8 9.81 -0.72 26.28
C HIS A 8 10.07 -1.84 25.27
N ALA A 9 9.27 -2.92 25.34
CA ALA A 9 9.41 -4.08 24.45
C ALA A 9 9.25 -3.72 22.97
N GLY A 10 8.25 -2.90 22.61
CA GLY A 10 8.07 -2.46 21.21
C GLY A 10 9.22 -1.62 20.67
N ALA A 11 9.91 -0.88 21.54
CA ALA A 11 11.11 -0.15 21.15
C ALA A 11 12.31 -1.07 20.96
N ALA A 12 12.48 -2.07 21.83
CA ALA A 12 13.48 -3.11 21.66
C ALA A 12 13.27 -3.88 20.35
N ASP A 13 12.02 -4.25 20.05
CA ASP A 13 11.68 -4.93 18.80
C ASP A 13 12.02 -4.08 17.57
N LEU A 14 11.74 -2.78 17.61
CA LEU A 14 12.05 -1.85 16.53
C LEU A 14 13.57 -1.68 16.35
N ALA A 15 14.32 -1.47 17.42
CA ALA A 15 15.78 -1.35 17.39
C ALA A 15 16.43 -2.64 16.87
N ASP A 16 16.03 -3.80 17.41
CA ASP A 16 16.54 -5.09 16.98
C ASP A 16 16.15 -5.37 15.51
N ALA A 17 14.98 -4.94 15.03
CA ALA A 17 14.60 -5.09 13.63
C ALA A 17 15.52 -4.30 12.68
N PHE A 18 15.87 -3.05 13.03
CA PHE A 18 16.85 -2.27 12.27
C PHE A 18 18.22 -2.98 12.22
N LEU A 19 18.74 -3.40 13.37
CA LEU A 19 20.04 -4.06 13.47
C LEU A 19 20.07 -5.41 12.73
N ARG A 20 19.03 -6.23 12.87
CA ARG A 20 18.89 -7.49 12.10
C ARG A 20 18.84 -7.24 10.61
N SER A 21 18.12 -6.20 10.16
CA SER A 21 18.04 -5.87 8.73
C SER A 21 19.38 -5.43 8.13
N LEU A 22 20.25 -4.81 8.93
CA LEU A 22 21.62 -4.51 8.53
C LEU A 22 22.44 -5.78 8.34
N THR A 23 22.44 -6.67 9.35
CA THR A 23 23.16 -7.95 9.28
C THR A 23 22.68 -8.82 8.13
N ALA A 24 21.38 -8.85 7.86
CA ALA A 24 20.78 -9.64 6.80
C ALA A 24 20.86 -8.97 5.41
N GLY A 25 21.31 -7.72 5.31
CA GLY A 25 21.30 -6.97 4.05
C GLY A 25 19.89 -6.66 3.50
N THR A 26 18.86 -6.70 4.34
CA THR A 26 17.45 -6.50 3.97
C THR A 26 16.92 -5.11 4.32
N HIS A 27 17.79 -4.20 4.75
CA HIS A 27 17.45 -2.80 4.98
C HIS A 27 17.03 -2.12 3.67
N ALA A 28 16.20 -1.08 3.78
CA ALA A 28 15.78 -0.29 2.62
C ALA A 28 17.01 0.35 1.94
N ARG A 29 17.22 0.00 0.67
CA ARG A 29 18.29 0.57 -0.17
C ARG A 29 17.82 1.88 -0.81
N PHE A 30 18.66 2.90 -0.73
CA PHE A 30 18.47 4.16 -1.43
C PHE A 30 19.73 4.42 -2.26
N ASP A 31 19.56 4.63 -3.56
CA ASP A 31 20.69 4.97 -4.44
C ASP A 31 21.02 6.49 -4.41
N ASP A 32 20.24 7.28 -3.67
CA ASP A 32 20.50 8.71 -3.41
C ASP A 32 20.93 8.89 -1.93
N ASP A 33 22.17 9.32 -1.73
CA ASP A 33 22.75 9.60 -0.41
C ASP A 33 21.91 10.59 0.42
N ARG A 34 21.22 11.53 -0.24
CA ARG A 34 20.35 12.51 0.42
C ARG A 34 19.13 11.83 1.05
N LEU A 35 18.61 10.80 0.39
CA LEU A 35 17.51 10.00 0.93
C LEU A 35 18.01 9.05 2.02
N PHE A 36 19.20 8.46 1.83
CA PHE A 36 19.79 7.58 2.83
C PHE A 36 20.11 8.30 4.15
N ALA A 37 20.54 9.56 4.10
CA ALA A 37 20.80 10.38 5.29
C ALA A 37 19.60 10.45 6.25
N HIS A 38 18.36 10.42 5.74
CA HIS A 38 17.15 10.40 6.56
C HIS A 38 16.94 9.08 7.32
N ARG A 39 17.57 7.98 6.89
CA ARG A 39 17.53 6.67 7.57
C ARG A 39 18.66 6.50 8.58
N LEU A 40 19.79 7.13 8.33
CA LEU A 40 20.99 6.99 9.14
C LEU A 40 20.73 7.32 10.62
N GLY A 41 19.93 8.36 10.88
CA GLY A 41 19.50 8.69 12.25
C GLY A 41 18.81 7.54 12.95
N ASN A 42 17.87 6.85 12.30
CA ASN A 42 17.16 5.71 12.90
C ASN A 42 18.10 4.53 13.19
N LEU A 43 19.12 4.31 12.35
CA LEU A 43 20.11 3.24 12.57
C LEU A 43 21.03 3.57 13.74
N PHE A 44 21.49 4.82 13.86
CA PHE A 44 22.28 5.25 15.01
C PHE A 44 21.48 5.17 16.30
N GLU A 45 20.25 5.64 16.32
CA GLU A 45 19.38 5.55 17.50
C GLU A 45 19.12 4.07 17.86
N ALA A 46 18.85 3.20 16.89
CA ALA A 46 18.70 1.76 17.15
C ALA A 46 19.95 1.11 17.74
N TRP A 47 21.15 1.57 17.35
CA TRP A 47 22.41 1.09 17.89
C TRP A 47 22.73 1.66 19.28
N LEU A 48 22.57 2.98 19.46
CA LEU A 48 22.83 3.68 20.72
C LEU A 48 21.91 3.20 21.84
N ASP A 49 20.63 3.02 21.52
CA ASP A 49 19.63 2.62 22.49
C ASP A 49 19.50 1.11 22.62
N TRP A 50 20.28 0.33 21.87
CA TRP A 50 20.30 -1.12 22.04
C TRP A 50 20.65 -1.44 23.49
N SER A 51 19.76 -2.16 24.14
CA SER A 51 19.97 -2.66 25.50
C SER A 51 20.18 -4.16 25.46
N PRO A 52 20.89 -4.79 26.40
CA PRO A 52 20.82 -6.24 26.62
C PRO A 52 19.58 -6.65 27.43
N VAL A 53 18.91 -5.71 28.11
CA VAL A 53 17.68 -5.96 28.86
C VAL A 53 16.50 -6.00 27.88
N ARG A 54 15.68 -7.05 27.95
CA ARG A 54 14.45 -7.18 27.14
C ARG A 54 13.24 -7.08 28.06
N PRO A 55 12.50 -5.96 28.04
CA PRO A 55 11.21 -5.87 28.70
C PRO A 55 10.26 -6.95 28.16
N PRO A 56 9.34 -7.48 28.97
CA PRO A 56 8.38 -8.47 28.49
C PRO A 56 7.50 -7.87 27.39
N ALA A 57 7.39 -8.58 26.27
CA ALA A 57 6.52 -8.22 25.16
C ALA A 57 5.15 -8.86 25.35
N GLU A 58 4.11 -8.04 25.53
CA GLU A 58 2.75 -8.49 25.24
C GLU A 58 2.49 -8.24 23.75
N LEU A 59 2.22 -9.31 23.00
CA LEU A 59 1.68 -9.22 21.65
C LEU A 59 0.17 -9.43 21.74
N PRO A 60 -0.63 -8.40 22.08
CA PRO A 60 -2.07 -8.57 22.10
C PRO A 60 -2.54 -8.96 20.70
N SER A 61 -3.41 -9.99 20.64
CA SER A 61 -4.20 -10.23 19.44
C SER A 61 -5.17 -9.07 19.28
N GLN A 62 -4.83 -8.14 18.39
CA GLN A 62 -5.55 -6.88 18.23
C GLN A 62 -5.99 -6.72 16.78
N VAL A 63 -7.26 -6.38 16.60
CA VAL A 63 -7.76 -5.82 15.35
C VAL A 63 -8.21 -4.41 15.63
N GLU A 64 -7.57 -3.44 15.00
CA GLU A 64 -7.81 -2.02 15.21
C GLU A 64 -8.03 -1.31 13.88
N TYR A 65 -9.12 -0.55 13.81
CA TYR A 65 -9.34 0.38 12.71
C TYR A 65 -8.98 1.80 13.16
N LEU A 66 -8.05 2.43 12.43
CA LEU A 66 -7.60 3.79 12.65
C LEU A 66 -8.38 4.73 11.71
N PRO A 67 -9.50 5.35 12.13
CA PRO A 67 -10.43 6.01 11.22
C PRO A 67 -9.83 7.22 10.49
N HIS A 68 -8.95 7.98 11.16
CA HIS A 68 -8.31 9.14 10.56
C HIS A 68 -7.27 8.79 9.50
N ALA A 69 -6.60 7.64 9.67
CA ALA A 69 -5.65 7.08 8.71
C ALA A 69 -6.33 6.17 7.66
N GLN A 70 -7.55 5.72 7.95
CA GLN A 70 -8.29 4.69 7.20
C GLN A 70 -7.45 3.42 7.01
N LEU A 71 -6.85 2.96 8.12
CA LEU A 71 -6.06 1.74 8.17
C LEU A 71 -6.76 0.72 9.06
N LEU A 72 -6.93 -0.51 8.56
CA LEU A 72 -7.27 -1.65 9.40
C LEU A 72 -6.01 -2.46 9.65
N VAL A 73 -5.67 -2.66 10.91
CA VAL A 73 -4.52 -3.44 11.36
C VAL A 73 -5.03 -4.65 12.11
N ARG A 74 -4.58 -5.84 11.72
CA ARG A 74 -4.71 -7.07 12.49
C ARG A 74 -3.33 -7.55 12.87
N ARG A 75 -3.09 -7.77 14.15
CA ARG A 75 -1.87 -8.38 14.67
C ARG A 75 -2.26 -9.52 15.60
N THR A 76 -1.74 -10.70 15.33
CA THR A 76 -1.84 -11.88 16.20
C THR A 76 -0.47 -12.53 16.34
N ALA A 77 -0.37 -13.61 17.10
CA ALA A 77 0.87 -14.39 17.20
C ALA A 77 1.28 -15.03 15.85
N ARG A 78 0.35 -15.21 14.91
CA ARG A 78 0.58 -15.92 13.65
C ARG A 78 0.46 -15.05 12.41
N CYS A 79 -0.18 -13.89 12.50
CA CYS A 79 -0.34 -13.02 11.35
C CYS A 79 -0.26 -11.54 11.67
N HIS A 80 0.14 -10.75 10.67
CA HIS A 80 0.12 -9.31 10.71
C HIS A 80 -0.38 -8.77 9.38
N THR A 81 -1.54 -8.12 9.39
CA THR A 81 -2.19 -7.55 8.20
C THR A 81 -2.38 -6.06 8.39
N VAL A 82 -2.01 -5.29 7.37
CA VAL A 82 -2.30 -3.85 7.29
C VAL A 82 -3.02 -3.57 5.99
N ILE A 83 -4.22 -3.00 6.07
CA ILE A 83 -5.08 -2.68 4.92
C ILE A 83 -5.32 -1.16 4.90
N SER A 84 -5.14 -0.51 3.76
CA SER A 84 -5.42 0.92 3.59
C SER A 84 -6.67 1.17 2.76
N ALA A 85 -7.76 1.56 3.42
CA ALA A 85 -9.01 1.91 2.75
C ALA A 85 -8.86 3.21 1.93
N ALA A 86 -8.11 4.18 2.43
CA ALA A 86 -7.81 5.44 1.72
C ALA A 86 -7.10 5.20 0.37
N ARG A 87 -6.42 4.06 0.22
CA ARG A 87 -5.69 3.67 -1.00
C ARG A 87 -6.38 2.49 -1.68
N GLY A 88 -7.71 2.44 -1.65
CA GLY A 88 -8.50 1.45 -2.38
C GLY A 88 -8.28 0.01 -1.93
N GLY A 89 -7.93 -0.19 -0.66
CA GLY A 89 -7.70 -1.51 -0.10
C GLY A 89 -6.37 -2.13 -0.53
N VAL A 90 -5.33 -1.36 -0.82
CA VAL A 90 -3.98 -1.96 -0.84
C VAL A 90 -3.68 -2.54 0.54
N PHE A 91 -2.97 -3.67 0.57
CA PHE A 91 -2.67 -4.32 1.82
C PHE A 91 -1.35 -5.07 1.79
N LYS A 92 -0.86 -5.33 2.99
CA LYS A 92 0.24 -6.26 3.24
C LYS A 92 -0.23 -7.29 4.24
N HIS A 93 0.03 -8.56 3.95
CA HIS A 93 -0.33 -9.68 4.78
C HIS A 93 0.89 -10.55 5.06
N HIS A 94 1.31 -10.58 6.31
CA HIS A 94 2.27 -11.55 6.83
C HIS A 94 1.46 -12.67 7.48
N GLY A 95 1.29 -13.79 6.79
CA GLY A 95 0.66 -14.98 7.33
C GLY A 95 1.68 -15.94 7.93
N THR A 96 1.25 -17.18 8.16
CA THR A 96 2.16 -18.29 8.50
C THR A 96 2.94 -18.81 7.29
N ALA A 97 2.46 -18.52 6.08
CA ALA A 97 3.16 -18.80 4.84
C ALA A 97 4.17 -17.70 4.51
N THR A 98 5.37 -18.10 4.09
CA THR A 98 6.40 -17.24 3.52
C THR A 98 6.47 -17.49 2.01
N PRO A 99 6.71 -16.47 1.18
CA PRO A 99 6.91 -15.05 1.50
C PRO A 99 5.61 -14.27 1.82
N PRO A 100 5.70 -13.10 2.49
CA PRO A 100 4.53 -12.25 2.77
C PRO A 100 3.86 -11.77 1.48
N VAL A 101 2.56 -11.49 1.53
CA VAL A 101 1.80 -11.04 0.36
C VAL A 101 1.64 -9.53 0.37
N THR A 102 1.97 -8.88 -0.75
CA THR A 102 1.67 -7.47 -0.99
C THR A 102 0.71 -7.34 -2.16
N ASP A 103 -0.39 -6.60 -1.96
CA ASP A 103 -1.28 -6.14 -3.02
C ASP A 103 -1.20 -4.61 -3.08
N ALA A 104 -0.50 -4.11 -4.10
CA ALA A 104 -0.32 -2.70 -4.40
C ALA A 104 -1.49 -2.10 -5.20
N GLY A 105 -2.58 -2.85 -5.37
CA GLY A 105 -3.82 -2.43 -6.01
C GLY A 105 -4.11 -3.15 -7.32
N LEU A 106 -5.35 -3.01 -7.77
CA LEU A 106 -5.80 -3.46 -9.08
C LEU A 106 -5.26 -2.51 -10.15
N VAL A 107 -4.65 -3.10 -11.19
CA VAL A 107 -4.22 -2.42 -12.40
C VAL A 107 -5.01 -2.98 -13.57
N LEU A 108 -5.56 -2.09 -14.39
CA LEU A 108 -6.34 -2.42 -15.58
C LEU A 108 -5.77 -1.64 -16.76
N GLU A 109 -5.52 -2.31 -17.87
CA GLU A 109 -5.28 -1.66 -19.15
C GLU A 109 -6.50 -1.86 -20.05
N THR A 110 -6.95 -0.77 -20.67
CA THR A 110 -8.01 -0.78 -21.66
C THR A 110 -7.47 -1.06 -23.07
N THR A 111 -8.36 -1.39 -24.01
CA THR A 111 -7.99 -1.66 -25.41
C THR A 111 -7.43 -0.43 -26.15
N ASP A 112 -7.61 0.78 -25.61
CA ASP A 112 -6.98 2.02 -26.08
C ASP A 112 -5.67 2.36 -25.32
N HIS A 113 -5.06 1.37 -24.64
CA HIS A 113 -3.79 1.47 -23.92
C HIS A 113 -3.77 2.45 -22.74
N ARG A 114 -4.93 2.79 -22.20
CA ARG A 114 -5.01 3.60 -20.98
C ARG A 114 -4.98 2.71 -19.75
N ILE A 115 -4.27 3.17 -18.71
CA ILE A 115 -4.12 2.42 -17.47
C ILE A 115 -4.97 3.04 -16.38
N ALA A 116 -5.80 2.22 -15.73
CA ALA A 116 -6.63 2.57 -14.60
C ALA A 116 -6.23 1.77 -13.36
N VAL A 117 -6.29 2.39 -12.18
CA VAL A 117 -5.67 1.87 -10.96
C VAL A 117 -6.56 2.10 -9.74
N SER A 118 -6.57 1.19 -8.77
CA SER A 118 -7.41 1.31 -7.56
C SER A 118 -6.76 2.12 -6.42
N GLN A 119 -5.43 2.13 -6.33
CA GLN A 119 -4.65 2.66 -5.21
C GLN A 119 -4.53 4.19 -5.15
N CYS A 120 -5.41 4.92 -5.83
CA CYS A 120 -5.43 6.37 -5.73
C CYS A 120 -5.96 6.82 -4.38
N HIS A 121 -5.23 7.76 -3.77
CA HIS A 121 -5.55 8.26 -2.43
C HIS A 121 -6.85 9.05 -2.43
N ASP A 122 -7.84 8.55 -1.71
CA ASP A 122 -9.14 9.18 -1.54
C ASP A 122 -9.71 8.81 -0.16
N ARG A 123 -9.79 9.82 0.73
CA ARG A 123 -10.35 9.67 2.08
C ARG A 123 -11.87 9.69 2.11
N GLY A 124 -12.52 10.07 1.02
CA GLY A 124 -13.97 10.09 0.88
C GLY A 124 -14.57 8.74 0.45
N ARG A 125 -13.75 7.69 0.31
CA ARG A 125 -14.22 6.37 -0.09
C ARG A 125 -15.17 5.80 0.97
N PRO A 126 -16.27 5.14 0.55
CA PRO A 126 -17.11 4.38 1.47
C PRO A 126 -16.29 3.23 2.09
N VAL A 127 -16.35 3.15 3.40
CA VAL A 127 -15.70 2.12 4.20
C VAL A 127 -16.74 1.51 5.13
N GLU A 128 -16.87 0.20 5.10
CA GLU A 128 -17.76 -0.57 5.97
C GLU A 128 -16.92 -1.57 6.77
N LEU A 129 -17.02 -1.51 8.09
CA LEU A 129 -16.40 -2.49 8.97
C LEU A 129 -17.30 -3.72 9.07
N LEU A 130 -16.73 -4.90 8.90
CA LEU A 130 -17.50 -6.13 9.01
C LEU A 130 -17.74 -6.47 10.49
N PRO A 131 -18.98 -6.84 10.87
CA PRO A 131 -19.30 -7.19 12.25
C PRO A 131 -18.47 -8.41 12.67
N GLY A 132 -17.87 -8.35 13.86
CA GLY A 132 -17.12 -9.44 14.47
C GLY A 132 -17.70 -9.87 15.81
N ASP A 133 -17.17 -10.96 16.37
CA ASP A 133 -17.64 -11.57 17.63
C ASP A 133 -17.27 -10.74 18.88
N SER A 134 -16.47 -9.69 18.72
CA SER A 134 -16.01 -8.79 19.78
C SER A 134 -16.10 -7.34 19.26
N GLN A 135 -15.81 -6.33 20.09
CA GLN A 135 -15.69 -4.92 19.62
C GLN A 135 -14.67 -4.74 18.46
N ALA A 136 -13.90 -5.78 18.15
CA ALA A 136 -13.01 -5.89 17.00
C ALA A 136 -13.78 -6.28 15.70
N PRO A 137 -13.53 -5.60 14.57
CA PRO A 137 -14.16 -5.94 13.30
C PRO A 137 -13.61 -7.27 12.74
N ALA A 138 -14.47 -8.06 12.09
CA ALA A 138 -14.06 -9.28 11.39
C ALA A 138 -13.33 -9.01 10.06
N GLY A 139 -13.28 -7.74 9.65
CA GLY A 139 -12.68 -7.31 8.39
C GLY A 139 -13.17 -5.95 7.93
N LEU A 140 -13.00 -5.67 6.65
CA LEU A 140 -13.25 -4.36 6.04
C LEU A 140 -13.84 -4.54 4.64
N SER A 141 -14.75 -3.68 4.23
CA SER A 141 -15.15 -3.50 2.84
C SER A 141 -14.85 -2.07 2.42
N VAL A 142 -14.23 -1.91 1.26
CA VAL A 142 -13.93 -0.61 0.65
C VAL A 142 -14.41 -0.62 -0.80
N ALA A 143 -15.02 0.47 -1.24
CA ALA A 143 -15.45 0.62 -2.62
C ALA A 143 -15.06 1.97 -3.21
N GLY A 144 -15.05 2.05 -4.53
CA GLY A 144 -14.98 3.31 -5.24
C GLY A 144 -14.58 3.14 -6.70
N ASP A 145 -14.26 4.25 -7.34
CA ASP A 145 -13.86 4.23 -8.74
C ASP A 145 -12.35 4.01 -8.86
N LEU A 146 -11.92 3.32 -9.92
CA LEU A 146 -10.53 3.37 -10.38
C LEU A 146 -10.22 4.80 -10.84
N CYS A 147 -8.94 5.13 -10.91
CA CYS A 147 -8.49 6.39 -11.46
C CYS A 147 -7.52 6.14 -12.62
N TRP A 148 -7.54 7.04 -13.60
CA TRP A 148 -6.56 7.00 -14.68
C TRP A 148 -5.16 7.29 -14.14
N SER A 149 -4.23 6.40 -14.45
CA SER A 149 -2.80 6.62 -14.22
C SER A 149 -2.21 7.49 -15.32
N ARG A 150 -1.23 8.31 -14.95
CA ARG A 150 -0.48 9.16 -15.88
C ARG A 150 1.00 8.88 -15.68
N PHE A 151 1.68 8.55 -16.76
CA PHE A 151 3.13 8.38 -16.78
C PHE A 151 3.76 9.68 -17.26
N GLU A 152 3.81 10.67 -16.36
CA GLU A 152 4.44 11.96 -16.69
C GLU A 152 5.95 11.86 -16.49
N THR A 153 6.69 11.87 -17.60
CA THR A 153 8.16 11.96 -17.59
C THR A 153 8.61 13.41 -17.47
N ALA A 154 9.65 13.62 -16.66
CA ALA A 154 10.30 14.91 -16.47
C ALA A 154 11.35 15.15 -17.58
N THR A 155 10.87 15.41 -18.79
CA THR A 155 11.73 15.73 -19.95
C THR A 155 12.62 16.95 -19.66
N PRO A 156 13.80 17.10 -20.31
CA PRO A 156 14.69 18.25 -20.11
C PRO A 156 13.99 19.60 -20.27
N LEU A 157 13.09 19.73 -21.26
CA LEU A 157 12.32 20.95 -21.47
C LEU A 157 11.38 21.26 -20.29
N LYS A 158 10.61 20.27 -19.82
CA LYS A 158 9.74 20.43 -18.63
C LYS A 158 10.56 20.82 -17.39
N GLN A 159 11.75 20.24 -17.22
CA GLN A 159 12.66 20.58 -16.12
C GLN A 159 13.20 22.02 -16.24
N ALA A 160 13.60 22.45 -17.43
CA ALA A 160 14.05 23.82 -17.67
C ALA A 160 12.95 24.85 -17.36
N ILE A 161 11.72 24.60 -17.84
CA ILE A 161 10.56 25.44 -17.55
C ILE A 161 10.26 25.44 -16.06
N PHE A 162 10.30 24.28 -15.41
CA PHE A 162 10.06 24.16 -13.98
C PHE A 162 11.09 24.96 -13.17
N HIS A 163 12.38 24.83 -13.48
CA HIS A 163 13.44 25.59 -12.82
C HIS A 163 13.32 27.09 -13.07
N LEU A 164 13.02 27.52 -14.30
CA LEU A 164 12.75 28.93 -14.61
C LEU A 164 11.58 29.46 -13.77
N GLY A 165 10.51 28.68 -13.66
CA GLY A 165 9.36 28.98 -12.81
C GLY A 165 9.73 29.07 -11.34
N MET A 166 10.62 28.19 -10.85
CA MET A 166 11.11 28.22 -9.47
C MET A 166 12.01 29.43 -9.18
N CYS A 167 12.88 29.81 -10.12
CA CYS A 167 13.76 30.98 -10.01
C CYS A 167 12.99 32.31 -10.07
N THR A 168 11.89 32.33 -10.80
CA THR A 168 10.99 33.48 -10.91
C THR A 168 9.90 33.39 -9.85
N LEU A 169 8.71 32.90 -10.19
CA LEU A 169 7.51 32.89 -9.34
C LEU A 169 7.67 32.04 -8.07
N GLY A 170 8.42 30.95 -8.13
CA GLY A 170 8.58 30.01 -7.02
C GLY A 170 9.29 30.61 -5.81
N ARG A 171 10.12 31.65 -6.01
CA ARG A 171 10.79 32.37 -4.92
C ARG A 171 9.80 33.07 -4.00
N TRP A 172 8.73 33.63 -4.55
CA TRP A 172 7.71 34.38 -3.79
C TRP A 172 6.45 33.56 -3.48
N CYS A 173 6.17 32.51 -4.27
CA CYS A 173 4.92 31.74 -4.17
C CYS A 173 5.16 30.23 -3.94
N ARG A 174 6.15 29.86 -3.12
CA ARG A 174 6.54 28.46 -2.85
C ARG A 174 5.35 27.55 -2.50
N THR A 175 4.44 28.03 -1.66
CA THR A 175 3.27 27.24 -1.22
C THR A 175 2.30 26.99 -2.38
N LEU A 176 2.11 27.95 -3.28
CA LEU A 176 1.27 27.79 -4.47
C LEU A 176 1.87 26.74 -5.41
N VAL A 177 3.17 26.86 -5.71
CA VAL A 177 3.88 25.90 -6.57
C VAL A 177 3.78 24.49 -5.99
N ARG A 178 4.00 24.34 -4.67
CA ARG A 178 3.83 23.06 -3.98
C ARG A 178 2.43 22.48 -4.16
N ARG A 179 1.38 23.27 -3.91
CA ARG A 179 -0.01 22.81 -4.05
C ARG A 179 -0.35 22.40 -5.49
N VAL A 180 0.11 23.17 -6.48
CA VAL A 180 -0.12 22.87 -7.90
C VAL A 180 0.58 21.57 -8.30
N LEU A 181 1.85 21.39 -7.92
CA LEU A 181 2.59 20.15 -8.20
C LEU A 181 1.97 18.95 -7.52
N GLN A 182 1.64 19.04 -6.23
CA GLN A 182 0.99 17.96 -5.49
C GLN A 182 -0.36 17.60 -6.13
N LYS A 183 -1.15 18.60 -6.52
CA LYS A 183 -2.40 18.37 -7.24
C LYS A 183 -2.15 17.71 -8.59
N ARG A 184 -1.16 18.12 -9.37
CA ARG A 184 -0.90 17.53 -10.70
C ARG A 184 -0.34 16.11 -10.63
N LEU A 185 0.62 15.86 -9.75
CA LEU A 185 1.42 14.63 -9.71
C LEU A 185 0.85 13.57 -8.77
N ILE A 186 0.15 13.99 -7.70
CA ILE A 186 -0.29 13.09 -6.64
C ILE A 186 -1.81 12.96 -6.63
N THR A 187 -2.55 14.05 -6.36
CA THR A 187 -3.99 13.97 -5.97
C THR A 187 -5.01 14.23 -7.08
N GLY A 188 -4.67 14.96 -8.14
CA GLY A 188 -5.59 15.44 -9.18
C GLY A 188 -5.81 14.46 -10.33
N ARG A 189 -6.12 13.21 -10.00
CA ARG A 189 -6.37 12.15 -10.99
C ARG A 189 -7.84 12.15 -11.41
N SER A 190 -8.09 11.83 -12.67
CA SER A 190 -9.44 11.66 -13.18
C SER A 190 -9.95 10.25 -12.89
N ARG A 191 -11.24 10.14 -12.57
CA ARG A 191 -11.90 8.85 -12.35
C ARG A 191 -12.01 8.08 -13.67
N ALA A 192 -11.74 6.79 -13.60
CA ALA A 192 -12.04 5.85 -14.66
C ALA A 192 -13.47 5.33 -14.49
N PRO A 193 -14.21 5.08 -15.59
CA PRO A 193 -15.53 4.46 -15.58
C PRO A 193 -15.46 2.94 -15.29
N VAL A 194 -14.74 2.60 -14.22
CA VAL A 194 -14.60 1.26 -13.67
C VAL A 194 -14.70 1.41 -12.16
N ARG A 195 -15.62 0.67 -11.55
CA ARG A 195 -15.83 0.61 -10.11
C ARG A 195 -15.26 -0.68 -9.56
N PHE A 196 -14.73 -0.62 -8.35
CA PHE A 196 -14.33 -1.79 -7.60
C PHE A 196 -14.93 -1.76 -6.20
N THR A 197 -15.13 -2.95 -5.66
CA THR A 197 -15.43 -3.20 -4.26
C THR A 197 -14.50 -4.30 -3.79
N ARG A 198 -13.74 -4.06 -2.72
CA ARG A 198 -12.84 -5.03 -2.11
C ARG A 198 -13.29 -5.32 -0.69
N ARG A 199 -13.59 -6.57 -0.41
CA ARG A 199 -13.99 -7.08 0.89
C ARG A 199 -12.90 -7.98 1.45
N PHE A 200 -12.54 -7.72 2.70
CA PHE A 200 -11.53 -8.43 3.46
C PHE A 200 -12.20 -9.15 4.61
N GLU A 201 -11.95 -10.43 4.75
CA GLU A 201 -12.50 -11.27 5.82
C GLU A 201 -11.35 -11.99 6.51
N PHE A 202 -11.20 -11.76 7.82
CA PHE A 202 -10.22 -12.48 8.61
C PHE A 202 -10.73 -13.89 8.90
N LEU A 203 -9.97 -14.89 8.46
CA LEU A 203 -10.31 -16.28 8.66
C LEU A 203 -9.79 -16.78 10.02
N PRO A 204 -10.46 -17.76 10.65
CA PRO A 204 -10.02 -18.34 11.91
C PRO A 204 -8.65 -19.02 11.81
N GLU A 205 -7.78 -18.77 12.77
CA GLU A 205 -6.42 -19.33 12.82
C GLU A 205 -6.36 -20.77 13.39
N ARG A 206 -7.41 -21.58 13.17
CA ARG A 206 -7.56 -22.92 13.76
C ARG A 206 -6.99 -24.05 12.88
N GLY A 207 -6.39 -23.71 11.74
CA GLY A 207 -5.83 -24.67 10.78
C GLY A 207 -4.36 -25.05 11.03
N PRO A 208 -3.83 -25.98 10.23
CA PRO A 208 -2.40 -26.27 10.17
C PRO A 208 -1.58 -25.03 9.78
N LEU A 209 -0.27 -25.04 10.07
CA LEU A 209 0.64 -24.02 9.55
C LEU A 209 0.50 -23.94 8.02
N GLY A 210 0.32 -22.73 7.48
CA GLY A 210 0.06 -22.49 6.06
C GLY A 210 -1.42 -22.43 5.66
N ALA A 211 -2.37 -22.63 6.59
CA ALA A 211 -3.78 -22.37 6.30
C ALA A 211 -4.03 -20.88 6.05
N PRO A 212 -4.95 -20.52 5.12
CA PRO A 212 -5.24 -19.13 4.82
C PRO A 212 -5.86 -18.44 6.04
N THR A 213 -5.41 -17.22 6.32
CA THR A 213 -5.88 -16.39 7.43
C THR A 213 -6.57 -15.12 6.95
N LEU A 214 -6.55 -14.83 5.66
CA LEU A 214 -7.23 -13.69 5.03
C LEU A 214 -7.93 -14.13 3.73
N ARG A 215 -9.22 -13.82 3.60
CA ARG A 215 -9.93 -13.90 2.34
C ARG A 215 -10.14 -12.50 1.78
N VAL A 216 -9.81 -12.31 0.51
CA VAL A 216 -10.02 -11.06 -0.23
C VAL A 216 -10.98 -11.34 -1.38
N THR A 217 -12.12 -10.65 -1.39
CA THR A 217 -13.11 -10.71 -2.46
C THR A 217 -13.16 -9.38 -3.17
N ASP A 218 -12.76 -9.37 -4.43
CA ASP A 218 -12.78 -8.21 -5.31
C ASP A 218 -13.95 -8.33 -6.28
N THR A 219 -14.82 -7.32 -6.33
CA THR A 219 -15.83 -7.16 -7.38
C THR A 219 -15.43 -5.99 -8.26
N ILE A 220 -15.32 -6.21 -9.57
CA ILE A 220 -14.93 -5.22 -10.56
C ILE A 220 -16.09 -5.03 -11.53
N GLU A 221 -16.48 -3.78 -11.77
CA GLU A 221 -17.63 -3.40 -12.59
C GLU A 221 -17.25 -2.33 -13.61
N LEU A 222 -17.60 -2.53 -14.88
CA LEU A 222 -17.42 -1.54 -15.94
C LEU A 222 -18.66 -0.66 -16.05
N THR A 223 -18.55 0.61 -15.67
CA THR A 223 -19.71 1.53 -15.58
C THR A 223 -20.06 2.24 -16.89
N SER A 224 -19.17 2.24 -17.89
CA SER A 224 -19.41 2.84 -19.22
C SER A 224 -19.28 1.82 -20.35
N PRO A 225 -20.28 1.70 -21.26
CA PRO A 225 -20.24 0.73 -22.37
C PRO A 225 -19.08 0.94 -23.33
N SER A 226 -18.49 2.14 -23.37
CA SER A 226 -17.34 2.47 -24.22
C SER A 226 -16.03 1.81 -23.81
N ILE A 227 -15.97 1.17 -22.65
CA ILE A 227 -14.74 0.65 -22.06
C ILE A 227 -14.67 -0.84 -22.28
N ARG A 228 -13.52 -1.27 -22.81
CA ARG A 228 -13.10 -2.66 -22.89
C ARG A 228 -11.73 -2.81 -22.26
N VAL A 229 -11.56 -3.90 -21.52
CA VAL A 229 -10.34 -4.28 -20.82
C VAL A 229 -9.51 -5.17 -21.72
N ALA A 230 -8.21 -4.88 -21.85
CA ALA A 230 -7.24 -5.71 -22.55
C ALA A 230 -6.51 -6.66 -21.58
N ARG A 231 -6.06 -6.13 -20.44
CA ARG A 231 -5.42 -6.91 -19.36
C ARG A 231 -5.75 -6.31 -18.01
N MET A 232 -5.67 -7.15 -16.97
CA MET A 232 -5.74 -6.71 -15.59
C MET A 232 -4.93 -7.62 -14.68
N ALA A 233 -4.39 -7.05 -13.61
CA ALA A 233 -3.57 -7.75 -12.64
C ALA A 233 -3.64 -7.06 -11.27
N TYR A 234 -3.26 -7.78 -10.22
CA TYR A 234 -2.84 -7.16 -8.95
C TYR A 234 -1.33 -6.99 -8.94
N GLY A 235 -0.89 -5.75 -8.79
CA GLY A 235 0.54 -5.44 -8.69
C GLY A 235 1.08 -5.72 -7.30
N THR A 236 2.35 -6.08 -7.20
CA THR A 236 3.08 -6.25 -5.93
C THR A 236 3.88 -4.99 -5.58
N ASP A 237 4.32 -4.26 -6.61
CA ASP A 237 5.21 -3.09 -6.52
C ASP A 237 4.72 -1.88 -7.34
N PHE A 238 3.54 -1.99 -7.98
CA PHE A 238 3.07 -0.94 -8.89
C PHE A 238 2.64 0.34 -8.17
N GLU A 239 3.48 1.37 -8.26
CA GLU A 239 3.18 2.67 -7.71
C GLU A 239 2.71 3.66 -8.78
N ALA A 240 1.42 3.95 -8.76
CA ALA A 240 0.87 4.90 -9.71
C ALA A 240 1.20 6.36 -9.37
N ALA A 241 1.68 6.67 -8.15
CA ALA A 241 1.97 8.02 -7.65
C ALA A 241 3.46 8.24 -7.41
N TYR A 242 3.97 9.42 -7.72
CA TYR A 242 5.37 9.73 -7.48
C TYR A 242 5.58 10.13 -6.01
N VAL A 243 6.30 9.31 -5.26
CA VAL A 243 6.78 9.61 -3.92
C VAL A 243 8.29 9.35 -3.88
N ALA A 244 9.07 10.37 -3.50
CA ALA A 244 10.53 10.36 -3.60
C ALA A 244 11.26 9.33 -2.69
N ALA A 245 10.52 8.47 -1.98
CA ALA A 245 11.08 7.43 -1.10
C ALA A 245 10.16 6.19 -1.02
N ALA A 246 9.37 5.96 -2.06
CA ALA A 246 8.53 4.77 -2.16
C ALA A 246 9.20 3.68 -3.02
N GLY A 247 8.68 2.46 -2.96
CA GLY A 247 9.32 1.29 -3.57
C GLY A 247 10.57 0.78 -2.84
N GLY A 248 10.64 0.96 -1.51
CA GLY A 248 11.68 0.34 -0.70
C GLY A 248 11.67 -1.19 -0.87
N TYR A 249 12.85 -1.80 -0.87
CA TYR A 249 12.96 -3.26 -1.01
C TYR A 249 12.22 -4.00 0.10
N GLU A 250 11.37 -4.94 -0.31
CA GLU A 250 10.75 -5.95 0.53
C GLU A 250 10.65 -7.25 -0.29
N GLU A 251 10.82 -8.42 0.33
CA GLU A 251 10.82 -9.70 -0.41
C GLU A 251 9.54 -9.93 -1.22
N SER A 252 8.40 -9.42 -0.74
CA SER A 252 7.12 -9.52 -1.43
C SER A 252 7.03 -8.73 -2.75
N VAL A 253 7.87 -7.70 -2.96
CA VAL A 253 7.89 -6.97 -4.24
C VAL A 253 8.51 -7.79 -5.37
N LEU A 254 9.28 -8.83 -5.03
CA LEU A 254 9.85 -9.76 -6.02
C LEU A 254 8.84 -10.81 -6.50
N GLN A 255 7.67 -10.90 -5.86
CA GLN A 255 6.64 -11.82 -6.31
C GLN A 255 6.08 -11.39 -7.66
N PRO A 256 5.74 -12.35 -8.54
CA PRO A 256 5.07 -12.03 -9.77
C PRO A 256 3.73 -11.37 -9.49
N TRP A 257 3.35 -10.44 -10.35
CA TRP A 257 2.01 -9.88 -10.31
C TRP A 257 0.98 -10.99 -10.48
N THR A 258 -0.15 -10.87 -9.79
CA THR A 258 -1.25 -11.81 -9.97
C THR A 258 -1.98 -11.45 -11.24
N ASP A 259 -1.74 -12.20 -12.32
CA ASP A 259 -2.44 -12.04 -13.58
C ASP A 259 -3.93 -12.41 -13.42
N LEU A 260 -4.80 -11.58 -13.97
CA LEU A 260 -6.25 -11.79 -13.98
C LEU A 260 -6.79 -11.92 -15.41
N GLY A 261 -5.93 -12.24 -16.38
CA GLY A 261 -6.29 -12.43 -17.78
C GLY A 261 -7.51 -13.34 -18.00
N GLN A 262 -7.62 -14.42 -17.22
CA GLN A 262 -8.75 -15.36 -17.28
C GLN A 262 -10.13 -14.71 -17.02
N HIS A 263 -10.17 -13.57 -16.33
CA HIS A 263 -11.40 -12.87 -15.97
C HIS A 263 -11.73 -11.72 -16.93
N VAL A 264 -10.85 -11.39 -17.89
CA VAL A 264 -11.00 -10.25 -18.81
C VAL A 264 -12.20 -10.43 -19.74
N GLU A 265 -12.34 -11.62 -20.33
CA GLU A 265 -13.47 -11.90 -21.23
C GLU A 265 -14.81 -11.81 -20.49
N GLN A 266 -14.88 -12.40 -19.29
CA GLN A 266 -16.05 -12.31 -18.44
C GLN A 266 -16.38 -10.85 -18.08
N LEU A 267 -15.38 -10.06 -17.69
CA LEU A 267 -15.57 -8.66 -17.33
C LEU A 267 -16.08 -7.83 -18.52
N ASN A 268 -15.54 -8.06 -19.73
CA ASN A 268 -15.98 -7.36 -20.93
C ASN A 268 -17.41 -7.73 -21.35
N THR A 269 -17.79 -9.00 -21.23
CA THR A 269 -19.10 -9.51 -21.65
C THR A 269 -20.18 -9.26 -20.61
N ARG A 270 -19.94 -9.65 -19.35
CA ARG A 270 -20.91 -9.51 -18.25
C ARG A 270 -20.86 -8.16 -17.55
N ARG A 271 -19.89 -7.31 -17.89
CA ARG A 271 -19.68 -5.97 -17.30
C ARG A 271 -19.33 -6.00 -15.81
N ARG A 272 -19.22 -7.19 -15.22
CA ARG A 272 -18.90 -7.43 -13.82
C ARG A 272 -18.18 -8.77 -13.67
N VAL A 273 -17.16 -8.80 -12.81
CA VAL A 273 -16.51 -10.05 -12.38
C VAL A 273 -16.20 -10.00 -10.89
N THR A 274 -16.22 -11.15 -10.25
CA THR A 274 -15.82 -11.33 -8.85
C THR A 274 -14.62 -12.26 -8.80
N VAL A 275 -13.57 -11.84 -8.09
CA VAL A 275 -12.33 -12.59 -7.89
C VAL A 275 -12.18 -12.83 -6.39
N VAL A 276 -11.93 -14.08 -5.99
CA VAL A 276 -11.74 -14.47 -4.60
C VAL A 276 -10.33 -15.02 -4.43
N ARG A 277 -9.62 -14.54 -3.42
CA ARG A 277 -8.26 -14.97 -3.07
C ARG A 277 -8.23 -15.32 -1.58
N GLU A 278 -7.61 -16.44 -1.25
CA GLU A 278 -7.34 -16.86 0.13
C GLU A 278 -5.84 -16.87 0.35
N LEU A 279 -5.37 -16.17 1.38
CA LEU A 279 -3.98 -15.89 1.71
C LEU A 279 -3.65 -16.38 3.13
#